data_AF-A0A357N7P1-F1
#
_entry.id   AF-A0A357N7P1-F1
#
_cell.length_a   1.000
_cell.length_b   1.000
_cell.length_c   1.000
_cell.angle_alpha   90.00
_cell.angle_beta   90.00
_cell.angle_gamma   90.00
#
_symmetry.space_group_name_H-M   'P 1'
#
loop_
_entity.id
_entity.type
_entity.pdbx_description
1 polymer ?
#
loop_
_entity_poly.entity_id
_entity_poly.type
_entity_poly.pdbx_seq_one_letter_code
_entity_poly.pdbx_strand_id
1 'polypeptide(L)'
;MPSTEAFELAVSLLGRDDVDEAQAEQVLDDAGVEYWQMRRLLVWLPEAFALALLGHSEGLVLPKTFTARDDDDGEHTFAFDREPLFVVAVRRALQMYHDGPRAQFKAIAQRSSTMDAVNSALHAGAELNGATLSGPQLLDIRAGIYLGEGDSAEAE
;
A
#
# COMPACT_ATOMS: atom_id res chain seq x y z
N MET A 1 -14.41 1.88 -5.49
CA MET A 1 -13.97 2.03 -4.09
C MET A 1 -14.55 0.86 -3.31
N PRO A 2 -13.75 0.00 -2.66
CA PRO A 2 -14.28 -1.03 -1.77
C PRO A 2 -15.24 -0.49 -0.72
N SER A 3 -16.19 -1.32 -0.29
CA SER A 3 -17.13 -0.96 0.78
C SER A 3 -16.40 -0.81 2.12
N THR A 4 -17.05 -0.14 3.08
CA THR A 4 -16.52 -0.01 4.44
C THR A 4 -16.35 -1.38 5.09
N GLU A 5 -17.28 -2.31 4.84
CA GLU A 5 -17.21 -3.68 5.36
C GLU A 5 -16.00 -4.43 4.80
N ALA A 6 -15.75 -4.33 3.48
CA ALA A 6 -14.59 -4.94 2.84
C ALA A 6 -13.28 -4.33 3.35
N PHE A 7 -13.26 -3.01 3.57
CA PHE A 7 -12.11 -2.31 4.14
C PHE A 7 -11.76 -2.78 5.54
N GLU A 8 -12.74 -2.80 6.46
CA GLU A 8 -12.50 -3.25 7.85
C GLU A 8 -12.18 -4.75 7.93
N LEU A 9 -12.79 -5.56 7.05
CA LEU A 9 -12.45 -6.97 6.92
C LEU A 9 -10.98 -7.15 6.52
N ALA A 10 -10.51 -6.43 5.50
CA ALA A 10 -9.12 -6.48 5.07
C ALA A 10 -8.14 -5.99 6.16
N VAL A 11 -8.47 -4.91 6.87
CA VAL A 11 -7.68 -4.44 8.03
C VAL A 11 -7.61 -5.50 9.13
N SER A 12 -8.71 -6.20 9.40
CA SER A 12 -8.74 -7.30 10.37
C SER A 12 -7.87 -8.48 9.95
N LEU A 13 -7.97 -8.91 8.69
CA LEU A 13 -7.22 -10.04 8.13
C LEU A 13 -5.71 -9.77 8.09
N LEU A 14 -5.31 -8.61 7.56
CA LEU A 14 -3.90 -8.22 7.46
C LEU A 14 -3.26 -7.98 8.84
N GLY A 15 -4.09 -7.68 9.84
CA GLY A 15 -3.68 -7.47 11.22
C GLY A 15 -3.37 -8.74 12.02
N ARG A 16 -3.52 -9.91 11.41
CA ARG A 16 -3.35 -11.21 12.07
C ARG A 16 -2.11 -11.93 11.55
N ASP A 17 -1.22 -12.37 12.45
CA ASP A 17 0.01 -13.07 12.06
C ASP A 17 -0.25 -14.49 11.51
N ASP A 18 -1.43 -15.06 11.77
CA ASP A 18 -1.83 -16.41 11.34
C ASP A 18 -2.59 -16.43 10.00
N VAL A 19 -2.71 -15.28 9.32
CA VAL A 19 -3.41 -15.15 8.04
C VAL A 19 -2.41 -14.80 6.94
N ASP A 20 -2.15 -15.72 6.01
CA ASP A 20 -1.36 -15.42 4.81
C ASP A 20 -2.19 -14.70 3.72
N GLU A 21 -1.53 -14.33 2.63
CA GLU A 21 -2.18 -13.62 1.52
C GLU A 21 -3.28 -14.46 0.86
N ALA A 22 -3.03 -15.74 0.60
CA ALA A 22 -4.00 -16.63 -0.04
C ALA A 22 -5.27 -16.82 0.83
N GLN A 23 -5.09 -16.91 2.14
CA GLN A 23 -6.21 -16.95 3.10
C GLN A 23 -6.97 -15.64 3.13
N ALA A 24 -6.28 -14.49 3.11
CA ALA A 24 -6.93 -13.19 3.05
C ALA A 24 -7.74 -13.01 1.76
N GLU A 25 -7.19 -13.45 0.62
CA GLU A 25 -7.88 -13.47 -0.67
C GLU A 25 -9.15 -14.32 -0.62
N GLN A 26 -9.04 -15.56 -0.14
CA GLN A 26 -10.20 -16.46 -0.05
C GLN A 26 -11.31 -15.88 0.83
N VAL A 27 -10.98 -15.29 1.98
CA VAL A 27 -11.99 -14.72 2.89
C VAL A 27 -12.66 -13.47 2.27
N LEU A 28 -11.93 -12.66 1.52
CA LEU A 28 -12.50 -11.51 0.82
C LEU A 28 -13.39 -11.95 -0.35
N ASP A 29 -13.00 -12.98 -1.10
CA ASP A 29 -13.80 -13.57 -2.17
C ASP A 29 -15.10 -14.19 -1.64
N ASP A 30 -15.02 -14.98 -0.56
CA ASP A 30 -16.18 -15.56 0.13
C ASP A 30 -17.15 -14.49 0.66
N ALA A 31 -16.64 -13.30 0.99
CA ALA A 31 -17.41 -12.13 1.40
C ALA A 31 -18.01 -11.35 0.21
N GLY A 32 -17.76 -11.78 -1.03
CA GLY A 32 -18.27 -11.17 -2.25
C GLY A 32 -17.53 -9.90 -2.67
N VAL A 33 -16.29 -9.70 -2.20
CA VAL A 33 -15.47 -8.56 -2.62
C VAL A 33 -14.97 -8.80 -4.04
N GLU A 34 -15.25 -7.86 -4.95
CA GLU A 34 -14.76 -7.97 -6.33
C GLU A 34 -13.23 -8.08 -6.37
N TYR A 35 -12.71 -8.97 -7.22
CA TYR A 35 -11.27 -9.26 -7.32
C TYR A 35 -10.40 -8.01 -7.37
N TRP A 36 -10.74 -7.01 -8.20
CA TRP A 36 -9.93 -5.79 -8.33
C TRP A 36 -9.99 -4.90 -7.09
N GLN A 37 -11.09 -4.93 -6.33
CA GLN A 37 -11.20 -4.24 -5.03
C GLN A 37 -10.37 -4.94 -3.97
N MET A 38 -10.41 -6.28 -3.95
CA MET A 38 -9.59 -7.12 -3.10
C MET A 38 -8.10 -6.86 -3.34
N ARG A 39 -7.60 -6.89 -4.59
CA ARG A 39 -6.19 -6.58 -4.89
C ARG A 39 -5.78 -5.19 -4.40
N ARG A 40 -6.63 -4.18 -4.62
CA ARG A 40 -6.39 -2.83 -4.10
C ARG A 40 -6.30 -2.80 -2.57
N LEU A 41 -7.17 -3.52 -1.86
CA LEU A 41 -7.12 -3.61 -0.39
C LEU A 41 -5.81 -4.25 0.09
N LEU A 42 -5.47 -5.41 -0.46
CA LEU A 42 -4.30 -6.20 -0.05
C LEU A 42 -2.98 -5.49 -0.35
N VAL A 43 -2.92 -4.68 -1.41
CA VAL A 43 -1.71 -3.91 -1.76
C VAL A 43 -1.66 -2.58 -1.00
N TRP A 44 -2.75 -1.79 -1.00
CA TRP A 44 -2.68 -0.43 -0.50
C TRP A 44 -2.75 -0.29 1.02
N LEU A 45 -3.38 -1.24 1.73
CA LEU A 45 -3.43 -1.19 3.19
C LEU A 45 -2.02 -1.34 3.81
N PRO A 46 -1.20 -2.37 3.47
CA PRO A 46 0.16 -2.46 3.99
C PRO A 46 1.00 -1.23 3.65
N GLU A 47 0.97 -0.77 2.40
CA GLU A 47 1.76 0.40 1.94
C GLU A 47 1.39 1.68 2.71
N ALA A 48 0.10 1.93 2.91
CA ALA A 48 -0.35 3.09 3.70
C ALA A 48 0.09 3.02 5.16
N PHE A 49 0.07 1.82 5.76
CA PHE A 49 0.52 1.61 7.14
C PHE A 49 2.03 1.76 7.28
N ALA A 50 2.80 1.26 6.33
CA ALA A 50 4.25 1.43 6.27
C ALA A 50 4.62 2.91 6.12
N LEU A 51 4.00 3.64 5.20
CA LEU A 51 4.29 5.06 5.01
C LEU A 51 3.85 5.92 6.21
N ALA A 52 2.75 5.56 6.88
CA ALA A 52 2.37 6.20 8.15
C ALA A 52 3.42 5.97 9.26
N LEU A 53 3.99 4.76 9.35
CA LEU A 53 5.08 4.46 10.29
C LEU A 53 6.36 5.22 9.93
N LEU A 54 6.77 5.16 8.67
CA LEU A 54 7.99 5.80 8.17
C LEU A 54 7.94 7.32 8.23
N GLY A 55 6.75 7.91 8.15
CA GLY A 55 6.55 9.35 8.37
C GLY A 55 6.88 9.82 9.79
N HIS A 56 7.04 8.91 10.75
CA HIS A 56 7.55 9.22 12.08
C HIS A 56 9.08 9.05 12.20
N SER A 57 9.77 8.68 11.12
CA SER A 57 11.23 8.57 11.09
C SER A 57 11.83 9.90 10.62
N GLU A 58 12.78 10.44 11.38
CA GLU A 58 13.49 11.67 10.99
C GLU A 58 14.48 11.41 9.85
N GLY A 59 14.60 12.37 8.94
CA GLY A 59 15.62 12.36 7.89
C GLY A 59 15.30 11.52 6.65
N LEU A 60 14.22 10.74 6.64
CA LEU A 60 13.77 9.98 5.47
C LEU A 60 12.83 10.81 4.58
N VAL A 61 13.16 10.96 3.30
CA VAL A 61 12.26 11.57 2.32
C VAL A 61 11.31 10.51 1.77
N LEU A 62 10.03 10.63 2.13
CA LEU A 62 8.98 9.71 1.68
C LEU A 62 8.62 9.93 0.19
N PRO A 63 8.20 8.86 -0.51
CA PRO A 63 7.69 8.98 -1.86
C PRO A 63 6.41 9.82 -1.88
N LYS A 64 6.15 10.43 -3.03
CA LYS A 64 4.87 11.13 -3.32
C LYS A 64 4.08 10.45 -4.43
N THR A 65 4.69 9.46 -5.05
CA THR A 65 4.19 8.78 -6.24
C THR A 65 4.32 7.28 -6.08
N PHE A 66 3.64 6.55 -6.95
CA PHE A 66 3.76 5.12 -7.18
C PHE A 66 3.82 4.85 -8.68
N THR A 67 4.28 3.67 -9.09
CA THR A 67 4.27 3.27 -10.49
C THR A 67 3.36 2.07 -10.74
N ALA A 68 2.76 2.01 -11.91
CA ALA A 68 1.97 0.85 -12.37
C ALA A 68 2.19 0.67 -13.87
N ARG A 69 2.05 -0.58 -14.35
CA ARG A 69 2.18 -0.89 -15.79
C ARG A 69 0.82 -0.95 -16.49
N ASP A 70 0.75 -0.44 -17.71
CA ASP A 70 -0.38 -0.67 -18.60
C ASP A 70 -0.34 -2.09 -19.21
N ASP A 71 -1.19 -2.35 -20.19
CA ASP A 71 -1.29 -3.65 -20.86
C ASP A 71 -0.17 -3.89 -21.89
N ASP A 72 0.53 -2.83 -22.30
CA ASP A 72 1.65 -2.84 -23.26
C ASP A 72 3.02 -2.80 -22.52
N ASP A 73 3.03 -3.09 -21.21
CA ASP A 73 4.19 -2.99 -20.31
C ASP A 73 4.79 -1.57 -20.18
N GLY A 74 4.06 -0.54 -20.60
CA GLY A 74 4.40 0.86 -20.37
C GLY A 74 4.28 1.21 -18.88
N GLU A 75 5.33 1.80 -18.30
CA GLU A 75 5.34 2.23 -16.90
C GLU A 75 4.79 3.66 -16.77
N HIS A 76 3.82 3.84 -15.87
CA HIS A 76 3.21 5.13 -15.58
C HIS A 76 3.44 5.50 -14.12
N THR A 77 3.80 6.76 -13.87
CA THR A 77 3.97 7.30 -12.52
C THR A 77 2.74 8.12 -12.13
N PHE A 78 2.16 7.81 -10.97
CA PHE A 78 0.98 8.48 -10.45
C PHE A 78 1.27 9.10 -9.08
N ALA A 79 0.68 10.25 -8.80
CA ALA A 79 0.65 10.78 -7.44
C ALA A 79 -0.27 9.91 -6.55
N PHE A 80 0.05 9.79 -5.25
CA PHE A 80 -0.73 8.96 -4.33
C PHE A 80 -2.20 9.36 -4.18
N ASP A 81 -2.54 10.64 -4.43
CA ASP A 81 -3.93 11.12 -4.40
C ASP A 81 -4.78 10.56 -5.55
N ARG A 82 -4.15 9.95 -6.56
CA ARG A 82 -4.83 9.21 -7.63
C ARG A 82 -5.47 7.90 -7.15
N GLU A 83 -5.08 7.41 -5.96
CA GLU A 83 -5.66 6.23 -5.32
C GLU A 83 -6.53 6.65 -4.11
N PRO A 84 -7.86 6.75 -4.25
CA PRO A 84 -8.74 7.17 -3.16
C PRO A 84 -8.66 6.27 -1.91
N LEU A 85 -8.41 4.96 -2.09
CA LEU A 85 -8.24 4.01 -1.00
C LEU A 85 -7.03 4.37 -0.14
N PHE A 86 -5.94 4.82 -0.76
CA PHE A 86 -4.69 5.15 -0.08
C PHE A 86 -4.89 6.29 0.92
N VAL A 87 -5.64 7.34 0.53
CA VAL A 87 -5.96 8.46 1.42
C VAL A 87 -6.75 8.00 2.64
N VAL A 88 -7.73 7.11 2.45
CA VAL A 88 -8.51 6.53 3.56
C VAL A 88 -7.65 5.62 4.44
N ALA A 89 -6.80 4.80 3.82
CA ALA A 89 -5.91 3.87 4.50
C ALA A 89 -4.86 4.61 5.36
N VAL A 90 -4.26 5.70 4.87
CA VAL A 90 -3.30 6.50 5.65
C VAL A 90 -3.98 7.12 6.88
N ARG A 91 -5.21 7.63 6.74
CA ARG A 91 -5.97 8.15 7.90
C ARG A 91 -6.23 7.07 8.94
N ARG A 92 -6.64 5.86 8.49
CA ARG A 92 -6.83 4.70 9.37
C ARG A 92 -5.52 4.28 10.04
N ALA A 93 -4.43 4.25 9.30
CA ALA A 93 -3.11 3.91 9.79
C ALA A 93 -2.64 4.88 10.89
N LEU A 94 -2.74 6.18 10.66
CA LEU A 94 -2.38 7.21 11.65
C LEU A 94 -3.24 7.10 12.91
N GLN A 95 -4.55 6.88 12.76
CA GLN A 95 -5.43 6.62 13.90
C GLN A 95 -4.94 5.41 14.71
N MET A 96 -4.69 4.28 14.06
CA MET A 96 -4.22 3.06 14.74
C MET A 96 -2.82 3.20 15.32
N TYR A 97 -1.95 4.02 14.71
CA TYR A 97 -0.61 4.31 15.23
C TYR A 97 -0.69 5.04 16.57
N HIS A 98 -1.57 6.05 16.67
CA HIS A 98 -1.74 6.85 17.89
C HIS A 98 -2.60 6.17 18.95
N ASP A 99 -3.71 5.57 18.56
CA ASP A 99 -4.74 5.06 19.48
C ASP A 99 -4.66 3.55 19.72
N GLY A 100 -3.93 2.83 18.84
CA GLY A 100 -3.87 1.37 18.83
C GLY A 100 -5.01 0.70 18.04
N PRO A 101 -5.03 -0.64 17.98
CA PRO A 101 -4.07 -1.57 18.60
C PRO A 101 -2.72 -1.65 17.87
N ARG A 102 -1.62 -1.41 18.60
CA ARG A 102 -0.25 -1.33 18.03
C ARG A 102 0.23 -2.65 17.39
N ALA A 103 -0.16 -3.80 17.94
CA ALA A 103 0.22 -5.09 17.38
C ALA A 103 -0.36 -5.29 15.98
N GLN A 104 -1.65 -4.98 15.83
CA GLN A 104 -2.34 -5.04 14.54
C GLN A 104 -1.73 -4.05 13.54
N PHE A 105 -1.49 -2.80 13.96
CA PHE A 105 -0.83 -1.80 13.13
C PHE A 105 0.52 -2.31 12.59
N LYS A 106 1.35 -2.87 13.48
CA LYS A 106 2.65 -3.41 13.12
C LYS A 106 2.52 -4.58 12.16
N ALA A 107 1.61 -5.52 12.41
CA ALA A 107 1.38 -6.66 11.54
C ALA A 107 0.99 -6.25 10.11
N ILE A 108 0.14 -5.22 9.97
CA ILE A 108 -0.23 -4.68 8.66
C ILE A 108 0.97 -4.00 7.98
N ALA A 109 1.67 -3.11 8.69
CA ALA A 109 2.82 -2.38 8.14
C ALA A 109 3.95 -3.31 7.68
N GLN A 110 4.15 -4.44 8.37
CA GLN A 110 5.19 -5.42 8.05
C GLN A 110 4.91 -6.24 6.79
N ARG A 111 3.71 -6.15 6.21
CA ARG A 111 3.37 -6.81 4.93
C ARG A 111 3.67 -5.94 3.70
N SER A 112 4.22 -4.75 3.91
CA SER A 112 4.47 -3.78 2.85
C SER A 112 5.81 -4.02 2.18
N SER A 113 5.82 -3.92 0.85
CA SER A 113 7.03 -3.89 0.03
C SER A 113 7.93 -2.70 0.38
N THR A 114 7.36 -1.54 0.68
CA THR A 114 8.10 -0.37 1.17
C THR A 114 8.82 -0.67 2.49
N MET A 115 8.14 -1.34 3.42
CA MET A 115 8.74 -1.67 4.70
C MET A 115 9.80 -2.76 4.56
N ASP A 116 9.61 -3.72 3.65
CA ASP A 116 10.61 -4.73 3.29
C ASP A 116 11.87 -4.09 2.66
N ALA A 117 11.71 -3.10 1.79
CA ALA A 117 12.82 -2.37 1.19
C ALA A 117 13.63 -1.59 2.23
N VAL A 118 12.96 -0.89 3.15
CA VAL A 118 13.61 -0.17 4.26
C VAL A 118 14.33 -1.14 5.19
N ASN A 119 13.68 -2.25 5.57
CA ASN A 119 14.30 -3.28 6.42
C ASN A 119 15.52 -3.90 5.71
N SER A 120 15.44 -4.16 4.41
CA SER A 120 16.57 -4.69 3.64
C SER A 120 17.74 -3.73 3.59
N ALA A 121 17.48 -2.42 3.39
CA ALA A 121 18.52 -1.39 3.41
C ALA A 121 19.19 -1.29 4.80
N LEU A 122 18.40 -1.27 5.88
CA LEU A 122 18.91 -1.24 7.25
C LEU A 122 19.76 -2.48 7.59
N HIS A 123 19.32 -3.68 7.20
CA HIS A 123 20.10 -4.90 7.40
C HIS A 123 21.42 -4.90 6.60
N ALA A 124 21.46 -4.20 5.46
CA ALA A 124 22.68 -3.98 4.68
C ALA A 124 23.59 -2.88 5.28
N GLY A 125 23.20 -2.24 6.39
CA GLY A 125 23.96 -1.19 7.06
C GLY A 125 23.77 0.20 6.46
N ALA A 126 22.71 0.42 5.66
CA ALA A 126 22.37 1.75 5.18
C ALA A 126 21.80 2.62 6.31
N GLU A 127 22.09 3.91 6.24
CA GLU A 127 21.49 4.93 7.10
C GLU A 127 20.25 5.52 6.41
N LEU A 128 19.16 5.73 7.16
CA LEU A 128 17.94 6.34 6.61
C LEU A 128 18.02 7.87 6.55
N ASN A 129 18.89 8.48 7.35
CA ASN A 129 19.00 9.93 7.41
C ASN A 129 19.57 10.49 6.09
N GLY A 130 18.79 11.33 5.41
CA GLY A 130 19.09 11.86 4.09
C GLY A 130 18.74 10.92 2.94
N ALA A 131 18.19 9.73 3.21
CA ALA A 131 17.77 8.80 2.17
C ALA A 131 16.46 9.26 1.52
N THR A 132 16.30 8.92 0.24
CA THR A 132 15.04 9.10 -0.49
C THR A 132 14.48 7.74 -0.85
N LEU A 133 13.22 7.52 -0.48
CA LEU A 133 12.51 6.29 -0.77
C LEU A 133 11.76 6.43 -2.10
N SER A 134 11.93 5.45 -2.98
CA SER A 134 11.12 5.34 -4.21
C SER A 134 9.69 4.93 -3.88
N GLY A 135 8.74 5.31 -4.74
CA GLY A 135 7.37 4.82 -4.64
C GLY A 135 7.27 3.30 -4.82
N PRO A 136 6.20 2.67 -4.32
CA PRO A 136 5.94 1.27 -4.62
C PRO A 136 5.63 1.10 -6.11
N GLN A 137 6.10 0.00 -6.68
CA GLN A 137 5.74 -0.44 -8.04
C GLN A 137 4.64 -1.49 -7.93
N LEU A 138 3.46 -1.19 -8.47
CA LEU A 138 2.32 -2.10 -8.48
C LEU A 138 2.51 -3.12 -9.59
N LEU A 139 2.69 -4.38 -9.21
CA LEU A 139 2.85 -5.49 -10.14
C LEU A 139 1.50 -6.04 -10.63
N ASP A 140 0.50 -6.00 -9.76
CA ASP A 140 -0.78 -6.68 -9.97
C ASP A 140 -1.99 -5.73 -10.14
N ILE A 141 -1.73 -4.43 -10.13
CA ILE A 141 -2.74 -3.39 -10.35
C ILE A 141 -2.29 -2.61 -11.58
N ARG A 142 -3.05 -2.75 -12.67
CA ARG A 142 -2.73 -2.12 -13.97
C ARG A 142 -2.92 -0.61 -13.92
N ALA A 143 -2.09 0.12 -14.67
CA ALA A 143 -2.15 1.56 -14.83
C ALA A 143 -3.52 2.03 -15.33
N GLY A 144 -4.22 1.23 -16.14
CA GLY A 144 -5.56 1.55 -16.64
C GLY A 144 -6.61 1.84 -15.55
N ILE A 145 -6.38 1.43 -14.30
CA ILE A 145 -7.23 1.79 -13.15
C ILE A 145 -7.08 3.28 -12.79
N TYR A 146 -5.93 3.87 -13.11
CA TYR A 146 -5.52 5.22 -12.75
C TYR A 146 -5.43 6.17 -13.94
N LEU A 147 -5.40 5.67 -15.17
CA LEU A 147 -5.48 6.51 -16.37
C LEU A 147 -6.89 7.11 -16.48
N GLY A 148 -6.98 8.45 -16.57
CA GLY A 148 -8.26 9.11 -16.83
C GLY A 148 -8.66 8.98 -18.30
N GLU A 149 -9.92 9.27 -18.63
CA GLU A 149 -10.28 9.54 -20.03
C GLU A 149 -9.46 10.75 -20.53
N GLY A 150 -8.37 10.49 -21.26
CA GLY A 150 -7.48 11.52 -21.82
C GLY A 150 -6.02 11.46 -21.35
N ASP A 151 -5.68 10.63 -20.36
CA ASP A 151 -4.28 10.40 -19.94
C ASP A 151 -3.62 9.37 -20.86
N SER A 152 -3.48 9.67 -22.15
CA SER A 152 -2.59 8.90 -23.02
C SER A 152 -1.15 9.39 -22.83
N ALA A 153 -0.41 8.67 -22.00
CA ALA A 153 1.05 8.52 -21.96
C ALA A 153 1.90 9.72 -22.45
N GLU A 154 2.31 10.60 -21.52
CA GLU A 154 3.58 11.31 -21.69
C GLU A 154 4.68 10.46 -21.05
N ALA A 155 5.42 9.76 -21.90
CA ALA A 155 6.70 9.15 -21.54
C ALA A 155 7.77 10.25 -21.57
N GLU A 156 8.45 10.47 -20.45
CA GLU A 156 9.74 11.18 -20.40
C GLU A 156 10.90 10.28 -20.85
#